data_AF-A0AAD9EPL8-F1
#
_entry.id   AF-A0AAD9EPL8-F1
#
_cell.length_a   1.000
_cell.length_b   1.000
_cell.length_c   1.000
_cell.angle_alpha   90.00
_cell.angle_beta   90.00
_cell.angle_gamma   90.00
#
_symmetry.space_group_name_H-M   'P 1'
#
loop_
_entity.id
_entity.type
_entity.pdbx_description
1 polymer ?
#
loop_
_entity_poly.entity_id
_entity_poly.type
_entity_poly.pdbx_seq_one_letter_code
_entity_poly.pdbx_strand_id
1 'polypeptide(L)'
;MYSMREELKHLTDGGSIVNASSVLGLRSAPDSGGSAYVASKHAVLGMTRQAAREYGHRKIRVNCVNPWCYRHPNDGPGKSRRLGRL
;
A
#
# COMPACT_ATOMS: atom_id res chain seq x y z
N MET A 1 8.92 -6.19 -4.55
CA MET A 1 8.56 -7.15 -5.62
C MET A 1 9.02 -8.58 -5.32
N TYR A 2 10.20 -8.79 -4.71
CA TYR A 2 10.72 -10.13 -4.45
C TYR A 2 9.82 -11.00 -3.57
N SER A 3 9.29 -10.48 -2.45
CA SER A 3 8.42 -11.26 -1.54
C SER A 3 7.18 -11.82 -2.25
N MET A 4 6.41 -10.95 -2.91
CA MET A 4 5.20 -11.37 -3.64
C MET A 4 5.52 -12.41 -4.71
N ARG A 5 6.64 -12.27 -5.42
CA ARG A 5 7.05 -13.26 -6.43
C ARG A 5 7.31 -14.63 -5.80
N GLU A 6 7.96 -14.68 -4.65
CA GLU A 6 8.20 -15.96 -3.94
C GLU A 6 6.91 -16.51 -3.33
N GLU A 7 6.09 -15.67 -2.70
CA GLU A 7 4.78 -16.05 -2.18
C GLU A 7 3.92 -16.72 -3.27
N LEU A 8 3.87 -16.15 -4.48
CA LEU A 8 3.10 -16.68 -5.60
C LEU A 8 3.53 -18.09 -6.06
N LYS A 9 4.78 -18.50 -5.82
CA LYS A 9 5.26 -19.85 -6.10
C LYS A 9 4.76 -20.88 -5.08
N HIS A 10 4.51 -20.44 -3.85
CA HIS A 10 4.14 -21.31 -2.74
C HIS A 10 2.65 -21.21 -2.38
N LEU A 11 1.94 -20.19 -2.86
CA LEU A 11 0.50 -20.02 -2.67
C LEU A 11 -0.26 -21.08 -3.46
N THR A 12 -1.22 -21.75 -2.81
CA THR A 12 -2.19 -22.59 -3.49
C THR A 12 -3.23 -21.75 -4.23
N ASP A 13 -3.90 -22.37 -5.20
CA ASP A 13 -5.01 -21.74 -5.92
C ASP A 13 -6.15 -21.39 -4.95
N GLY A 14 -6.80 -20.25 -5.16
CA GLY A 14 -7.78 -19.67 -4.23
C GLY A 14 -7.17 -18.84 -3.09
N GLY A 15 -5.83 -18.71 -3.03
CA GLY A 15 -5.13 -17.95 -2.00
C GLY A 15 -5.35 -16.43 -2.06
N SER A 16 -4.76 -15.71 -1.09
CA SER A 16 -4.84 -14.25 -1.02
C SER A 16 -3.51 -13.63 -0.60
N ILE A 17 -3.11 -12.57 -1.30
CA ILE A 17 -1.96 -11.71 -0.96
C ILE A 17 -2.48 -10.32 -0.62
N VAL A 18 -1.92 -9.70 0.42
CA VAL A 18 -2.24 -8.34 0.83
C VAL A 18 -0.95 -7.51 0.95
N ASN A 19 -0.82 -6.53 0.06
CA ASN A 19 0.29 -5.59 0.06
C ASN A 19 0.01 -4.38 0.95
N ALA A 20 1.06 -3.74 1.48
CA ALA A 20 0.96 -2.50 2.24
C ALA A 20 1.49 -1.30 1.43
N SER A 21 0.58 -0.39 1.06
CA SER A 21 0.95 0.89 0.46
C SER A 21 0.79 2.02 1.49
N SER A 22 0.09 3.09 1.14
CA SER A 22 -0.16 4.29 1.93
C SER A 22 -1.24 5.10 1.20
N VAL A 23 -1.99 5.95 1.90
CA VAL A 23 -2.84 6.94 1.20
C VAL A 23 -2.02 7.84 0.27
N LEU A 24 -0.72 7.99 0.53
CA LEU A 24 0.21 8.69 -0.35
C LEU A 24 0.48 7.96 -1.68
N GLY A 25 0.05 6.70 -1.79
CA GLY A 25 -0.04 5.97 -3.06
C GLY A 25 -1.28 6.31 -3.88
N LEU A 26 -2.25 7.03 -3.31
CA LEU A 26 -3.49 7.45 -3.98
C LEU A 26 -3.54 8.96 -4.27
N ARG A 27 -2.87 9.77 -3.44
CA ARG A 27 -2.80 11.23 -3.57
C ARG A 27 -1.49 11.77 -3.01
N SER A 28 -1.11 12.99 -3.37
CA SER A 28 0.00 13.70 -2.72
C SER A 28 -0.50 14.59 -1.59
N ALA A 29 0.37 14.91 -0.63
CA ALA A 29 0.10 15.88 0.44
C ALA A 29 1.39 16.65 0.83
N PRO A 30 1.28 17.80 1.52
CA PRO A 30 2.46 18.46 2.11
C PRO A 30 3.16 17.56 3.14
N ASP A 31 4.49 17.67 3.26
CA ASP A 31 5.31 16.94 4.25
C ASP A 31 5.25 15.39 4.17
N SER A 32 4.89 14.86 3.01
CA SER A 32 4.53 13.44 2.77
C SER A 32 5.69 12.47 2.54
N GLY A 33 6.88 12.71 3.09
CA GLY A 33 8.05 11.86 2.84
C GLY A 33 8.67 11.98 1.44
N GLY A 34 8.25 12.97 0.65
CA GLY A 34 8.87 13.35 -0.63
C GLY A 34 8.43 12.53 -1.85
N SER A 35 8.87 12.97 -3.03
CA SER A 35 8.47 12.40 -4.34
C SER A 35 8.84 10.93 -4.49
N ALA A 36 10.00 10.50 -3.98
CA ALA A 36 10.44 9.12 -4.05
C ALA A 36 9.52 8.17 -3.26
N TYR A 37 9.08 8.57 -2.07
CA TYR A 37 8.14 7.77 -1.27
C TYR A 37 6.77 7.69 -1.94
N VAL A 38 6.23 8.83 -2.39
CA VAL A 38 4.94 8.90 -3.11
C VAL A 38 4.98 8.02 -4.37
N ALA A 39 6.03 8.11 -5.18
CA ALA A 39 6.20 7.29 -6.37
C ALA A 39 6.27 5.79 -6.04
N SER A 40 7.04 5.42 -5.01
CA SER A 40 7.16 4.03 -4.55
C SER A 40 5.81 3.46 -4.11
N LYS A 41 4.99 4.26 -3.40
CA LYS A 41 3.66 3.82 -2.92
C LYS A 41 2.62 3.74 -4.04
N HIS A 42 2.71 4.58 -5.07
CA HIS A 42 1.94 4.39 -6.31
C HIS A 42 2.34 3.11 -7.03
N ALA A 43 3.65 2.80 -7.10
CA ALA A 43 4.14 1.58 -7.73
C ALA A 43 3.59 0.31 -7.05
N VAL A 44 3.45 0.31 -5.71
CA VAL A 44 2.81 -0.81 -4.98
C VAL A 44 1.36 -1.03 -5.42
N LEU A 45 0.60 0.04 -5.67
CA LEU A 45 -0.79 -0.08 -6.14
C LEU A 45 -0.87 -0.62 -7.56
N GLY A 46 -0.04 -0.10 -8.47
CA GLY A 46 0.03 -0.58 -9.85
C GLY A 46 0.39 -2.07 -9.89
N MET A 47 1.41 -2.46 -9.14
CA MET A 47 1.85 -3.85 -8.97
C MET A 47 0.74 -4.75 -8.44
N THR A 48 0.01 -4.31 -7.40
CA THR A 48 -1.10 -5.06 -6.81
C THR A 48 -2.20 -5.33 -7.85
N ARG A 49 -2.59 -4.30 -8.61
CA ARG A 49 -3.61 -4.42 -9.66
C ARG A 49 -3.17 -5.35 -10.79
N GLN A 50 -1.91 -5.24 -11.20
CA GLN A 50 -1.36 -6.09 -12.24
C GLN A 50 -1.30 -7.55 -11.80
N ALA A 51 -0.80 -7.83 -10.59
CA ALA A 51 -0.76 -9.19 -10.04
C ALA A 51 -2.16 -9.80 -9.88
N ALA A 52 -3.16 -9.02 -9.45
CA ALA A 52 -4.55 -9.51 -9.39
C ALA A 52 -5.07 -9.97 -10.77
N ARG A 53 -4.68 -9.29 -11.85
CA ARG A 53 -5.05 -9.69 -13.22
C ARG A 53 -4.28 -10.92 -13.68
N GLU A 54 -2.98 -10.96 -13.45
CA GLU A 54 -2.12 -12.08 -13.88
C GLU A 54 -2.50 -13.40 -13.20
N TYR A 55 -2.79 -13.38 -11.89
CA TYR A 55 -3.03 -14.57 -11.09
C TYR A 55 -4.51 -14.86 -10.83
N GLY A 56 -5.43 -14.08 -11.42
CA GLY A 56 -6.87 -14.29 -11.30
C GLY A 56 -7.34 -15.66 -11.82
N HIS A 57 -6.67 -16.22 -12.84
CA HIS A 57 -6.97 -17.55 -13.36
C HIS A 57 -6.75 -18.67 -12.32
N ARG A 58 -5.84 -18.46 -11.37
CA ARG A 58 -5.59 -19.34 -10.21
C ARG A 58 -6.52 -19.05 -9.04
N LYS A 59 -7.54 -18.21 -9.23
CA LYS A 59 -8.44 -17.69 -8.18
C LYS A 59 -7.68 -17.00 -7.03
N ILE A 60 -6.47 -16.50 -7.27
CA ILE A 60 -5.69 -15.78 -6.27
C ILE A 60 -6.12 -14.32 -6.24
N ARG A 61 -6.45 -13.82 -5.05
CA ARG A 61 -6.78 -12.40 -4.84
C ARG A 61 -5.54 -11.65 -4.41
N VAL A 62 -5.29 -10.49 -5.02
CA VAL A 62 -4.19 -9.60 -4.60
C VAL A 62 -4.78 -8.23 -4.31
N ASN A 63 -4.69 -7.79 -3.05
CA ASN A 63 -5.24 -6.53 -2.58
C ASN A 63 -4.17 -5.67 -1.90
N CYS A 64 -4.48 -4.40 -1.65
CA CYS A 64 -3.57 -3.51 -0.96
C CYS A 64 -4.30 -2.66 0.06
N VAL A 65 -3.71 -2.55 1.26
CA VAL A 65 -4.15 -1.62 2.31
C VAL A 65 -3.36 -0.32 2.22
N ASN A 66 -4.04 0.80 2.48
CA ASN A 66 -3.49 2.14 2.36
C ASN A 66 -3.59 2.90 3.69
N PRO A 67 -2.69 2.63 4.65
CA PRO A 67 -2.70 3.33 5.92
C PRO A 67 -2.40 4.81 5.76
N TRP A 68 -3.06 5.61 6.60
CA TRP A 68 -2.62 6.96 6.91
C TRP A 68 -1.71 6.95 8.13
N CYS A 69 -1.34 8.12 8.64
CA CYS A 69 -0.61 8.20 9.89
C CYS A 69 -1.48 7.63 11.03
N TYR A 70 -0.90 6.68 11.76
CA TYR A 70 -1.40 6.32 13.07
C TYR A 70 -0.93 7.36 14.08
N ARG A 71 -1.82 7.84 14.94
CA ARG A 71 -1.45 8.70 16.05
C ARG A 71 -0.92 7.85 17.18
N HIS A 72 0.34 8.05 17.55
CA HIS A 72 0.87 7.48 18.78
C HIS A 72 0.36 8.30 19.98
N PRO A 73 0.02 7.67 21.13
CA PRO A 73 -0.42 8.40 22.32
C PRO A 73 0.53 9.52 22.78
N ASN A 74 1.83 9.36 22.51
CA ASN A 74 2.86 10.34 22.87
C ASN A 74 3.09 11.44 21.81
N ASP A 75 2.32 11.45 20.71
CA ASP A 75 2.43 12.54 19.72
C ASP A 75 1.89 13.84 20.30
N GLY A 76 2.75 14.87 20.36
CA GLY A 76 2.38 16.19 20.87
C GLY A 76 1.21 16.86 20.10
N PRO A 77 0.54 17.85 20.71
CA PRO A 77 -0.74 18.40 20.24
C PRO A 77 -0.71 19.07 18.84
N GLY A 78 0.48 19.26 18.24
CA GLY A 78 0.67 19.91 16.96
C GLY A 78 0.56 19.02 15.71
N LYS A 79 0.81 17.70 15.81
CA LYS A 79 0.80 16.83 14.61
C LYS A 79 -0.61 16.63 14.04
N SER A 80 -1.63 16.68 14.90
CA SER A 80 -3.05 16.52 14.58
C SER A 80 -3.62 17.55 13.60
N ARG A 81 -3.27 18.83 13.80
CA ARG A 81 -4.07 19.96 13.27
C ARG A 81 -3.79 20.26 11.80
N ARG A 82 -2.63 19.85 11.28
CA ARG A 82 -2.28 19.99 9.86
C ARG A 82 -2.91 18.91 8.97
N LEU A 83 -3.40 17.82 9.54
CA LEU A 83 -3.81 16.61 8.78
C LEU A 83 -5.30 16.56 8.42
N GLY A 84 -6.15 17.36 9.05
CA GLY A 84 -7.61 17.36 8.85
C GLY A 84 -8.14 18.28 7.74
N ARG A 85 -7.27 18.84 6.89
CA ARG A 85 -7.63 19.79 5.82
C ARG A 85 -7.37 19.26 4.41
N LEU A 86 -7.42 17.94 4.21
CA LEU A 86 -7.24 17.27 2.92
C LEU A 86 -8.46 16.41 2.57
#